data_AF-A0A7X1VNJ6-F1
#
_entry.id   AF-A0A7X1VNJ6-F1
#
_cell.length_a   1.000
_cell.length_b   1.000
_cell.length_c   1.000
_cell.angle_alpha   90.00
_cell.angle_beta   90.00
_cell.angle_gamma   90.00
#
_symmetry.space_group_name_H-M   'P 1'
#
loop_
_entity.id
_entity.type
_entity.pdbx_description
1 polymer ?
#
loop_
_entity_poly.entity_id
_entity_poly.type
_entity_poly.pdbx_seq_one_letter_code
_entity_poly.pdbx_strand_id
1 'polypeptide(L)' 'MPEDPLLPPPRPAGLEDLHAGLHDVLRLIEIEHALLKGRLESLRADTEGARLLEGVMVLGAVLQQRMGSLLQLCREVGKL' A
#
# COMPACT_ATOMS: atom_id res chain seq x y z
N MET A 1 -9.04 -36.78 -32.27
CA MET A 1 -7.95 -36.36 -31.37
C MET A 1 -8.62 -35.81 -30.12
N PRO A 2 -8.34 -36.33 -28.92
CA PRO A 2 -8.90 -35.78 -27.69
C PRO A 2 -8.34 -34.37 -27.50
N GLU A 3 -9.21 -33.44 -27.09
CA GLU A 3 -8.86 -32.04 -26.92
C GLU A 3 -7.94 -31.92 -25.69
N ASP A 4 -6.73 -31.40 -25.91
CA ASP A 4 -5.79 -31.11 -24.83
C ASP A 4 -6.48 -30.14 -23.84
N PRO A 5 -6.51 -30.44 -22.53
CA PRO A 5 -7.03 -29.48 -21.56
C PRO A 5 -6.16 -28.23 -21.66
N LEU A 6 -6.76 -27.13 -22.13
CA LEU A 6 -6.11 -25.83 -22.26
C LEU A 6 -5.34 -25.55 -20.96
N LEU A 7 -4.01 -25.65 -21.01
CA LEU A 7 -3.14 -25.31 -19.89
C LEU A 7 -3.51 -23.89 -19.44
N PRO A 8 -3.70 -23.65 -18.13
CA PRO A 8 -4.02 -22.33 -17.66
C PRO A 8 -2.94 -21.36 -18.12
N PRO A 9 -3.29 -20.13 -18.52
CA PRO A 9 -2.33 -19.15 -18.98
C PRO A 9 -1.22 -18.99 -17.94
N PRO A 10 0.05 -18.86 -18.37
CA PRO A 10 1.17 -18.69 -17.44
C PRO A 10 0.89 -17.48 -16.54
N ARG A 11 0.99 -17.69 -15.22
CA ARG A 11 0.85 -16.58 -14.26
C ARG A 11 1.96 -15.57 -14.53
N PRO A 12 1.69 -14.26 -14.43
CA PRO A 12 2.72 -13.25 -14.57
C PRO A 12 3.81 -13.47 -13.51
N ALA A 13 5.03 -13.77 -13.96
CA ALA A 13 6.16 -13.99 -13.06
C ALA A 13 6.43 -12.73 -12.22
N GLY A 14 6.61 -12.89 -10.90
CA GLY A 14 6.90 -11.79 -9.97
C GLY A 14 5.68 -10.99 -9.49
N LEU A 15 4.46 -11.31 -9.93
CA LEU A 15 3.26 -10.62 -9.45
C LEU A 15 2.93 -10.94 -7.99
N GLU A 16 3.15 -12.19 -7.57
CA GLU A 16 3.00 -12.61 -6.18
C GLU A 16 4.01 -11.88 -5.26
N ASP A 17 5.27 -11.76 -5.69
CA ASP A 17 6.30 -11.02 -4.97
C ASP A 17 5.99 -9.52 -4.90
N LEU A 18 5.51 -8.93 -6.00
CA LEU A 18 5.06 -7.55 -6.03
C LEU A 18 3.88 -7.32 -5.08
N HIS A 19 2.89 -8.23 -5.08
CA HIS A 19 1.74 -8.16 -4.18
C HIS A 19 2.20 -8.23 -2.71
N ALA A 20 3.10 -9.15 -2.36
CA ALA A 20 3.67 -9.24 -1.02
C ALA A 20 4.41 -7.96 -0.62
N GLY A 21 5.29 -7.45 -1.50
CA GLY A 21 6.02 -6.20 -1.26
C GLY A 21 5.11 -4.98 -1.09
N LEU A 22 4.04 -4.88 -1.88
CA LEU A 22 3.05 -3.80 -1.73
C LEU A 22 2.30 -3.91 -0.39
N HIS A 23 1.94 -5.12 0.03
CA HIS A 23 1.31 -5.37 1.32
C HIS A 23 2.22 -4.95 2.48
N ASP A 24 3.52 -5.31 2.42
CA ASP A 24 4.51 -4.94 3.42
C ASP A 24 4.68 -3.42 3.52
N VAL A 25 4.77 -2.73 2.38
CA VAL A 25 4.88 -1.26 2.38
C VAL A 25 3.61 -0.60 2.93
N LEU A 26 2.42 -1.09 2.59
CA LEU A 26 1.17 -0.59 3.17
C LEU A 26 1.16 -0.75 4.69
N ARG A 27 1.65 -1.88 5.20
CA ARG A 27 1.76 -2.12 6.63
C ARG A 27 2.72 -1.14 7.32
N LEU A 28 3.84 -0.83 6.68
CA LEU A 28 4.78 0.18 7.17
C LEU A 28 4.17 1.59 7.19
N ILE A 29 3.42 1.96 6.16
CA ILE A 29 2.73 3.25 6.11
C ILE A 29 1.72 3.38 7.26
N GLU A 30 0.96 2.32 7.56
CA GLU A 30 0.02 2.31 8.69
C GLU A 30 0.72 2.53 10.04
N ILE A 31 1.85 1.84 10.25
CA ILE A 31 2.66 1.97 11.48
C ILE A 31 3.19 3.39 11.61
N GLU A 32 3.81 3.93 10.57
CA GLU A 32 4.32 5.30 10.56
C GLU A 32 3.22 6.32 10.78
N HIS A 33 2.05 6.14 10.16
CA HIS A 33 0.93 7.06 10.36
C HIS A 33 0.47 7.09 11.83
N ALA A 34 0.43 5.93 12.50
CA ALA A 34 0.12 5.87 13.93
C ALA A 34 1.18 6.59 14.80
N LEU A 35 2.47 6.43 14.48
CA LEU A 35 3.56 7.11 15.17
C LEU A 35 3.51 8.63 14.97
N LEU A 36 3.30 9.07 13.73
CA LEU A 36 3.17 10.49 13.38
C LEU A 36 1.96 11.12 14.06
N LYS A 37 0.84 10.40 14.15
CA LYS A 37 -0.34 10.87 14.90
C LYS A 37 -0.03 11.08 16.38
N GLY A 38 0.61 10.12 17.04
CA GLY A 38 1.01 10.26 18.45
C GLY A 38 1.98 11.43 18.65
N ARG A 39 2.90 11.65 17.69
CA ARG A 39 3.80 12.81 17.70
C ARG A 39 3.04 14.12 17.54
N LEU A 40 2.05 14.18 16.65
CA LEU A 40 1.22 15.37 16.45
C LEU A 40 0.44 15.74 17.72
N GLU A 41 -0.11 14.75 18.42
CA GLU A 41 -0.83 14.94 19.69
C GLU A 41 0.08 15.52 20.80
N SER A 42 1.39 15.27 20.74
CA SER A 42 2.37 15.85 21.67
C SER A 42 2.86 17.26 21.31
N LEU A 43 2.58 17.73 20.09
CA LEU A 43 2.98 19.06 19.64
C LEU A 43 1.94 20.11 20.05
N ARG A 44 2.40 21.33 20.31
CA ARG A 44 1.50 22.46 20.48
C ARG A 44 0.82 22.76 19.14
N ALA A 45 -0.51 22.89 19.17
CA ALA A 45 -1.30 23.26 18.01
C ALA A 45 -0.79 24.56 17.35
N ASP A 46 -0.99 24.68 16.04
CA ASP A 46 -0.62 25.83 15.21
C ASP A 46 0.87 26.19 15.15
N THR A 47 1.74 25.29 15.62
CA THR A 47 3.17 25.40 15.35
C THR A 47 3.48 24.99 13.92
N GLU A 48 4.55 25.53 13.35
CA GLU A 48 5.03 25.13 12.02
C GLU A 48 5.32 23.63 11.95
N GLY A 49 5.91 23.07 13.02
CA GLY A 49 6.17 21.63 13.14
C GLY A 49 4.89 20.79 13.10
N ALA A 50 3.81 21.23 13.76
CA ALA A 50 2.51 20.54 13.70
C ALA A 50 1.91 20.58 12.29
N ARG A 51 1.92 21.75 11.63
CA ARG A 51 1.42 21.89 10.25
C ARG A 51 2.20 21.06 9.23
N LEU A 52 3.53 21.02 9.36
CA LEU A 52 4.37 20.17 8.51
C LEU A 52 4.05 18.69 8.72
N LEU A 53 3.90 18.27 9.98
CA LEU A 53 3.56 16.89 10.32
C LEU A 53 2.18 16.47 9.79
N GLU A 54 1.18 17.34 9.92
CA GLU A 54 -0.15 17.16 9.31
C GLU A 54 -0.05 16.99 7.79
N GLY A 55 0.74 17.85 7.12
CA GLY A 55 0.99 17.75 5.69
C GLY A 55 1.61 16.40 5.28
N VAL A 56 2.62 15.93 6.04
CA VAL A 56 3.23 14.61 5.82
C VAL A 56 2.22 13.48 6.02
N MET A 57 1.37 13.56 7.04
CA MET A 57 0.32 12.57 7.29
C MET A 57 -0.70 12.51 6.15
N VAL A 58 -1.09 13.65 5.58
CA VAL A 58 -1.97 13.72 4.40
C VAL A 58 -1.30 13.08 3.18
N LEU A 59 -0.02 13.38 2.92
CA LEU A 59 0.73 12.74 1.84
C LEU A 59 0.84 11.23 2.03
N GLY A 60 1.05 10.77 3.27
CA GLY A 60 1.03 9.35 3.63
C GLY A 60 -0.31 8.68 3.32
N ALA A 61 -1.43 9.34 3.63
CA ALA A 61 -2.77 8.82 3.32
C ALA A 61 -3.01 8.70 1.81
N VAL A 62 -2.56 9.67 1.01
CA VAL A 62 -2.63 9.60 -0.46
C VAL A 62 -1.79 8.43 -0.98
N LEU A 63 -0.56 8.26 -0.46
CA LEU A 63 0.31 7.16 -0.84
C LEU A 63 -0.33 5.80 -0.50
N GLN A 64 -0.87 5.66 0.71
CA GLN A 64 -1.60 4.46 1.15
C GLN A 64 -2.74 4.12 0.19
N GLN A 65 -3.56 5.10 -0.20
CA GLN A 65 -4.66 4.88 -1.14
C GLN A 65 -4.16 4.40 -2.52
N ARG A 66 -3.08 5.01 -3.04
CA ARG A 66 -2.51 4.63 -4.34
C ARG A 66 -1.89 3.23 -4.30
N MET A 67 -1.13 2.90 -3.26
CA MET A 67 -0.54 1.57 -3.10
C MET A 67 -1.62 0.50 -2.86
N GLY A 68 -2.67 0.81 -2.12
CA GLY A 68 -3.83 -0.08 -1.96
C GLY A 68 -4.54 -0.36 -3.29
N SER A 69 -4.66 0.65 -4.15
CA SER A 69 -5.21 0.47 -5.51
C SER A 69 -4.32 -0.44 -6.37
N LEU A 70 -3.00 -0.32 -6.27
CA LEU A 70 -2.05 -1.20 -6.97
C LEU A 70 -2.09 -2.63 -6.43
N LEU A 71 -2.20 -2.81 -5.11
CA LEU A 71 -2.33 -4.12 -4.49
C LEU A 71 -3.60 -4.83 -4.99
N GLN A 72 -4.72 -4.11 -5.02
CA GLN A 72 -5.99 -4.61 -5.55
C GLN A 72 -5.87 -5.02 -7.02
N LEU A 73 -5.18 -4.22 -7.85
CA LEU A 73 -4.94 -4.57 -9.25
C LEU A 73 -4.05 -5.82 -9.38
N CYS A 74 -3.02 -5.96 -8.53
CA CYS A 74 -2.19 -7.16 -8.51
C CYS A 74 -3.02 -8.40 -8.17
N ARG A 75 -3.95 -8.26 -7.23
CA ARG A 75 -4.88 -9.31 -6.84
C ARG A 75 -5.81 -9.72 -7.99
N GLU A 76 -6.40 -8.74 -8.67
CA GLU A 76 -7.31 -8.97 -9.80
C GLU A 76 -6.63 -9.64 -10.99
N VAL A 77 -5.43 -9.17 -11.36
CA VAL A 77 -4.64 -9.72 -12.47
C VAL A 77 -4.08 -11.10 -12.11
N GLY A 78 -3.62 -11.28 -10.88
CA GLY A 78 -2.99 -12.51 -10.40
C GLY A 78 -3.98 -13.60 -9.97
N LYS A 79 -5.27 -13.25 -9.82
CA LYS A 79 -6.29 -14.10 -9.19
C LYS A 79 -5.86 -14.55 -7.78
N LEU A 80 -5.33 -13.61 -6.99
CA LEU A 80 -4.82 -13.83 -5.62
C LEU A 80 -5.92 -13.68 -4.55
#